data_AF-A0A2V9U940-F1
#
_entry.id   AF-A0A2V9U940-F1
#
_cell.length_a   1.000
_cell.length_b   1.000
_cell.length_c   1.000
_cell.angle_alpha   90.00
_cell.angle_beta   90.00
_cell.angle_gamma   90.00
#
_symmetry.space_group_name_H-M   'P 1'
#
loop_
_entity.id
_entity.type
_entity.pdbx_description
1 polymer ?
#
loop_
_entity_poly.entity_id
_entity_poly.type
_entity_poly.pdbx_seq_one_letter_code
_entity_poly.pdbx_strand_id
1 'polypeptide(L)'
;MLRRSLLALTLAGLLYAVTPLALAQYGSNDQQSAPAGEASEHGPGHHRFDPAKRTEMLTKQLNLSSDQQAKVQEILKSEQAQMEKLHSDSSVSQQDRHSKMM
;
A
#
# COMPACT_ATOMS: atom_id res chain seq x y z
N MET A 1 -28.76 -11.86 -9.89
CA MET A 1 -27.80 -12.32 -8.86
C MET A 1 -27.00 -13.56 -9.27
N LEU A 2 -27.45 -14.45 -10.18
CA LEU A 2 -26.65 -15.63 -10.58
C LEU A 2 -25.50 -15.36 -11.57
N ARG A 3 -25.56 -14.29 -12.36
CA ARG A 3 -24.55 -14.01 -13.40
C ARG A 3 -23.27 -13.35 -12.88
N ARG A 4 -23.28 -12.82 -11.65
CA ARG A 4 -22.10 -12.24 -10.99
C ARG A 4 -21.23 -13.30 -10.30
N SER A 5 -21.82 -14.43 -9.94
CA SER A 5 -21.09 -15.55 -9.31
C SER A 5 -20.28 -16.41 -10.28
N LEU A 6 -20.54 -16.32 -11.59
CA LEU A 6 -19.83 -17.09 -12.61
C LEU A 6 -18.44 -16.51 -12.95
N LEU A 7 -18.17 -15.24 -12.62
CA LEU A 7 -16.90 -14.57 -12.93
C LEU A 7 -15.87 -14.62 -11.78
N ALA A 8 -16.28 -15.07 -10.58
CA ALA A 8 -15.43 -15.05 -9.39
C ALA A 8 -14.62 -16.35 -9.17
N LEU A 9 -14.75 -17.36 -10.03
CA LEU A 9 -14.31 -18.73 -9.71
C LEU A 9 -13.21 -19.31 -10.61
N THR A 10 -12.56 -18.53 -11.48
CA THR A 10 -11.64 -19.10 -12.49
C THR A 10 -10.19 -18.65 -12.46
N LEU A 11 -9.72 -17.82 -11.52
CA LEU A 11 -8.29 -17.46 -11.47
C LEU A 11 -7.73 -17.38 -10.05
N ALA A 12 -7.22 -18.52 -9.58
CA ALA A 12 -5.93 -18.56 -8.86
C ALA A 12 -5.50 -20.03 -8.73
N GLY A 13 -5.15 -20.62 -9.88
CA GLY A 13 -4.36 -21.84 -9.91
C GLY A 13 -2.94 -21.55 -9.43
N LEU A 14 -2.59 -22.17 -8.31
CA LEU A 14 -1.38 -22.96 -8.09
C LEU A 14 -0.07 -22.43 -8.71
N LEU A 15 0.86 -21.92 -7.90
CA LEU A 15 2.29 -22.24 -8.03
C LEU A 15 3.00 -22.14 -6.67
N TYR A 16 3.34 -23.31 -6.14
CA TYR A 16 4.36 -23.52 -5.11
C TYR A 16 5.74 -23.47 -5.78
N ALA A 17 6.69 -22.74 -5.20
CA ALA A 17 8.11 -23.06 -5.30
C ALA A 17 8.84 -22.52 -4.06
N VAL A 18 9.08 -23.41 -3.11
CA VAL A 18 10.01 -23.20 -1.99
C VAL A 18 11.43 -23.38 -2.53
N THR A 19 12.34 -22.48 -2.18
CA THR A 19 13.78 -22.73 -2.30
C THR A 19 14.49 -22.02 -1.14
N PRO A 20 15.01 -22.75 -0.14
CA PRO A 20 15.94 -22.19 0.82
C PRO A 20 17.36 -22.31 0.25
N LEU A 21 18.01 -21.19 -0.06
CA LEU A 21 19.46 -21.16 -0.19
C LEU A 21 20.04 -20.55 1.09
N ALA A 22 20.43 -21.43 2.01
CA ALA A 22 21.35 -21.10 3.08
C ALA A 22 22.77 -21.05 2.53
N LEU A 23 23.38 -19.86 2.50
CA LEU A 23 24.83 -19.72 2.47
C LEU A 23 25.23 -18.83 3.65
N ALA A 24 25.63 -19.51 4.72
CA ALA A 24 26.47 -18.93 5.74
C ALA A 24 27.85 -18.66 5.14
N GLN A 25 28.19 -17.39 4.94
CA GLN A 25 29.58 -16.93 4.88
C GLN A 25 29.70 -15.86 5.97
N TYR A 26 30.16 -16.30 7.13
CA TYR A 26 31.55 -16.11 7.57
C TYR A 26 31.85 -14.62 7.74
N GLY A 27 31.81 -14.21 9.01
CA GLY A 27 32.13 -12.85 9.39
C GLY A 27 33.53 -12.45 8.93
N SER A 28 33.62 -11.24 8.41
CA SER A 28 34.85 -10.48 8.36
C SER A 28 34.46 -9.04 8.69
N ASN A 29 34.68 -8.71 9.96
CA ASN A 29 34.70 -7.33 10.44
C ASN A 29 35.90 -6.66 9.77
N ASP A 30 35.68 -5.95 8.68
CA ASP A 30 36.62 -4.94 8.19
C ASP A 30 35.89 -3.61 8.10
N GLN A 31 36.05 -2.87 9.19
CA GLN A 31 35.69 -1.47 9.35
C GLN A 31 36.60 -0.63 8.46
N GLN A 32 36.18 -0.39 7.21
CA GLN A 32 36.81 0.60 6.33
C GLN A 32 35.95 1.88 6.34
N SER A 33 36.44 2.88 7.05
CA SER A 33 35.91 4.25 7.06
C SER A 33 35.95 4.83 5.65
N ALA A 34 34.78 5.04 5.05
CA ALA A 34 34.59 5.84 3.84
C ALA A 34 34.09 7.25 4.23
N PRO A 35 34.47 8.31 3.49
CA PRO A 35 34.18 9.69 3.85
C PRO A 35 32.68 9.93 3.90
N ALA A 36 32.26 10.79 4.84
CA ALA A 36 30.88 11.22 5.04
C ALA A 36 30.30 11.80 3.75
N GLY A 37 29.66 10.93 2.96
CA GLY A 37 28.69 11.32 1.95
C GLY A 37 27.49 11.90 2.67
N GLU A 38 27.17 13.12 2.31
CA GLU A 38 26.02 13.92 2.73
C GLU A 38 24.81 13.01 2.90
N ALA A 39 24.32 12.91 4.14
CA ALA A 39 23.06 12.27 4.43
C ALA A 39 22.01 13.00 3.60
N SER A 40 21.63 12.41 2.47
CA SER A 40 20.45 12.83 1.74
C SER A 40 19.29 12.69 2.71
N GLU A 41 18.83 13.82 3.24
CA GLU A 41 17.66 13.98 4.11
C GLU A 41 16.34 13.64 3.37
N HIS A 42 16.35 12.65 2.49
CA HIS A 42 15.13 12.04 1.99
C HIS A 42 14.69 10.95 2.96
N GLY A 43 14.38 11.35 4.19
CA GLY A 43 13.57 10.53 5.06
C GLY A 43 12.31 10.13 4.28
N PRO A 44 11.83 8.87 4.37
CA PRO A 44 10.70 8.41 3.60
C PRO A 44 9.49 9.28 3.94
N GLY A 45 9.23 10.26 3.07
CA GLY A 45 8.16 11.23 3.25
C GLY A 45 6.88 10.45 3.39
N HIS A 46 6.20 10.58 4.53
CA HIS A 46 4.85 10.10 4.72
C HIS A 46 4.01 10.63 3.56
N HIS A 47 3.73 9.78 2.58
CA HIS A 47 2.90 10.16 1.43
C HIS A 47 1.50 10.37 1.98
N ARG A 48 1.15 11.64 2.21
CA ARG A 48 -0.20 12.01 2.63
C ARG A 48 -1.17 11.57 1.54
N PHE A 49 -2.18 10.80 1.93
CA PHE A 49 -3.22 10.37 1.01
C PHE A 49 -3.99 11.60 0.51
N ASP A 50 -3.99 11.81 -0.81
CA ASP A 50 -4.74 12.87 -1.47
C ASP A 50 -5.76 12.25 -2.43
N PRO A 51 -7.07 12.32 -2.12
CA PRO A 51 -8.12 11.78 -2.97
C PRO A 51 -8.10 12.36 -4.39
N ALA A 52 -7.82 13.65 -4.55
CA ALA A 52 -7.88 14.31 -5.87
C ALA A 52 -6.74 13.81 -6.77
N LYS A 53 -5.52 13.76 -6.23
CA LYS A 53 -4.35 13.25 -6.96
C LYS A 53 -4.51 11.79 -7.35
N ARG A 54 -5.05 10.96 -6.44
CA ARG A 54 -5.29 9.54 -6.71
C ARG A 54 -6.41 9.35 -7.73
N THR A 55 -7.48 10.15 -7.67
CA THR A 55 -8.52 10.17 -8.70
C THR A 55 -7.93 10.51 -10.06
N GLU A 56 -7.07 11.55 -10.17
CA GLU A 56 -6.44 11.92 -11.45
C GLU A 56 -5.59 10.78 -12.02
N MET A 57 -4.80 10.12 -11.18
CA MET A 57 -3.99 8.95 -11.57
C MET A 57 -4.88 7.82 -12.10
N LEU A 58 -5.97 7.49 -11.39
CA LEU A 58 -6.92 6.46 -11.81
C LEU A 58 -7.64 6.84 -13.09
N THR A 59 -8.00 8.11 -13.27
CA THR A 59 -8.59 8.62 -14.51
C THR A 59 -7.65 8.39 -15.69
N LYS A 60 -6.35 8.66 -15.54
CA LYS A 60 -5.36 8.43 -16.59
C LYS A 60 -5.13 6.94 -16.87
N GLN A 61 -5.07 6.11 -15.84
CA GLN A 61 -4.79 4.68 -15.98
C GLN A 61 -5.98 3.89 -16.56
N LEU A 62 -7.21 4.28 -16.22
CA LEU A 62 -8.43 3.55 -16.55
C LEU A 62 -9.30 4.27 -17.58
N ASN A 63 -8.87 5.45 -18.06
CA ASN A 63 -9.63 6.32 -18.97
C ASN A 63 -11.06 6.58 -18.45
N LEU A 64 -11.16 7.03 -17.19
CA LEU A 64 -12.45 7.26 -16.55
C LEU A 64 -13.20 8.43 -17.19
N SER A 65 -14.51 8.28 -17.37
CA SER A 65 -15.40 9.39 -17.72
C SER A 65 -15.57 10.38 -16.56
N SER A 66 -16.12 11.56 -16.83
CA SER A 66 -16.42 12.57 -15.81
C SER A 66 -17.25 12.01 -14.65
N ASP A 67 -18.27 11.22 -14.96
CA ASP A 67 -19.18 10.65 -13.97
C ASP A 67 -18.47 9.58 -13.12
N GLN A 68 -17.57 8.81 -13.74
CA GLN A 68 -16.75 7.82 -13.02
C GLN A 68 -15.72 8.50 -12.14
N GLN A 69 -15.09 9.57 -12.62
CA GLN A 69 -14.14 10.37 -11.85
C GLN A 69 -14.78 10.94 -10.59
N ALA A 70 -15.99 11.51 -10.69
CA ALA A 70 -16.74 12.04 -9.56
C ALA A 70 -17.03 10.97 -8.50
N LYS A 71 -17.49 9.79 -8.93
CA LYS A 71 -17.75 8.65 -8.02
C LYS A 71 -16.48 8.14 -7.36
N VAL A 72 -15.39 8.01 -8.10
CA VAL A 72 -14.09 7.59 -7.55
C VAL A 72 -13.60 8.60 -6.51
N GLN A 73 -13.71 9.89 -6.80
CA GLN A 73 -13.33 10.93 -5.84
C GLN A 73 -14.16 10.87 -4.55
N GLU A 74 -15.45 10.62 -4.64
CA GLU A 74 -16.33 10.47 -3.48
C GLU A 74 -15.93 9.25 -2.62
N ILE A 75 -15.68 8.10 -3.27
CA ILE A 75 -15.20 6.89 -2.59
C ILE A 75 -13.89 7.18 -1.85
N LEU A 76 -12.91 7.79 -2.52
CA LEU A 76 -11.61 8.05 -1.93
C LEU A 76 -11.67 9.07 -0.77
N LYS A 77 -12.59 10.04 -0.81
CA LYS A 77 -12.85 10.94 0.33
C LYS A 77 -13.44 10.17 1.52
N SER A 78 -14.36 9.24 1.27
CA SER A 78 -14.92 8.38 2.32
C SER A 78 -13.85 7.50 2.96
N GLU A 79 -12.98 6.89 2.15
CA GLU A 79 -11.84 6.10 2.63
C GLU A 79 -10.88 6.93 3.49
N GLN A 80 -10.56 8.16 3.05
CA GLN A 80 -9.75 9.08 3.84
C GLN A 80 -10.36 9.34 5.20
N ALA A 81 -11.65 9.69 5.26
CA ALA A 81 -12.34 9.98 6.51
C ALA A 81 -12.38 8.77 7.45
N GLN A 82 -12.57 7.57 6.91
CA GLN A 82 -12.53 6.32 7.69
C GLN A 82 -11.14 6.06 8.28
N MET A 83 -10.07 6.24 7.48
CA MET A 83 -8.71 6.11 7.97
C MET A 83 -8.37 7.16 9.03
N GLU A 84 -8.77 8.41 8.83
CA GLU A 84 -8.59 9.50 9.81
C GLU A 84 -9.34 9.19 11.12
N LYS A 85 -10.55 8.63 11.03
CA LYS A 85 -11.31 8.19 12.21
C LYS A 85 -10.60 7.07 12.96
N LEU A 86 -10.08 6.06 12.27
CA LEU A 86 -9.33 4.96 12.89
C LEU A 86 -8.00 5.43 13.51
N HIS A 87 -7.36 6.44 12.91
CA HIS A 87 -6.15 7.05 13.43
C HIS A 87 -6.43 7.91 14.67
N SER A 88 -7.56 8.63 14.67
CA SER A 88 -8.00 9.48 15.78
C SER A 88 -8.60 8.70 16.94
N ASP A 89 -9.07 7.47 16.70
CA ASP A 89 -9.59 6.59 17.74
C ASP A 89 -8.44 6.01 18.58
N SER A 90 -8.13 6.73 19.67
CA SER A 90 -7.12 6.35 20.67
C SER A 90 -7.57 5.24 21.62
N SER A 91 -8.84 4.80 21.53
CA SER A 91 -9.36 3.71 22.36
C SER A 91 -9.02 2.33 21.82
N VAL A 92 -8.57 2.24 20.56
CA VAL A 92 -8.21 0.99 19.90
C VAL A 92 -6.72 0.71 20.18
N SER A 93 -6.41 -0.51 20.65
CA SER A 93 -5.02 -0.92 20.85
C SER A 93 -4.24 -0.82 19.54
N GLN A 94 -2.94 -0.52 19.60
CA GLN A 94 -2.10 -0.42 18.39
C GLN A 94 -2.21 -1.68 17.51
N GLN A 95 -2.33 -2.86 18.13
CA GLN A 95 -2.55 -4.13 17.43
C GLN A 95 -3.87 -4.17 16.65
N ASP A 96 -4.97 -3.75 17.26
CA ASP A 96 -6.29 -3.78 16.61
C ASP A 96 -6.43 -2.68 15.55
N ARG A 97 -5.75 -1.54 15.74
CA ARG A 97 -5.63 -0.49 14.73
C ARG A 97 -4.94 -1.00 13.46
N HIS A 98 -3.83 -1.71 13.62
CA HIS A 98 -3.10 -2.27 12.47
C HIS A 98 -3.92 -3.36 11.75
N SER A 99 -4.60 -4.24 12.49
CA SER A 99 -5.51 -5.25 11.92
C SER A 99 -6.69 -4.66 11.15
N LYS A 100 -7.14 -3.45 11.51
CA LYS A 100 -8.21 -2.73 10.78
C LYS A 100 -7.69 -1.92 9.58
N MET A 101 -6.40 -1.63 9.53
CA MET A 101 -5.76 -0.88 8.44
C MET A 101 -5.15 -1.78 7.35
N MET A 102 -4.88 -3.05 7.65
CA MET A 102 -4.42 -4.09 6.71
C MET A 102 -5.59 -4.76 5.99
#